data_AF-A0A1W1UE85-F1
#
_entry.id   AF-A0A1W1UE85-F1
#
_cell.length_a   1.000
_cell.length_b   1.000
_cell.length_c   1.000
_cell.angle_alpha   90.00
_cell.angle_beta   90.00
_cell.angle_gamma   90.00
#
_symmetry.space_group_name_H-M   'P 1'
#
loop_
_entity.id
_entity.type
_entity.pdbx_description
1 polymer ?
#
loop_
_entity_poly.entity_id
_entity_poly.type
_entity_poly.pdbx_seq_one_letter_code
_entity_poly.pdbx_strand_id
1 'polypeptide(L)'
;MNQLPHYYPSAPGFAAQEAYLIIEQEPRDHAEKSRLEKLRRYIQRHAHQADLRNLALAVQELMGTGYQVGCGSSHIWIKRLADSVTLPAPERLAIVADRLTTAFREWNAPCLCLRPE
;
A
#
# COMPACT_ATOMS: atom_id res chain seq x y z
N MET A 1 5.97 31.32 -40.79
CA MET A 1 4.73 31.71 -40.09
C MET A 1 4.12 30.45 -39.49
N ASN A 2 4.08 30.42 -38.16
CA ASN A 2 3.22 29.65 -37.25
C ASN A 2 2.99 28.14 -37.53
N GLN A 3 3.92 27.32 -37.04
CA GLN A 3 3.58 25.97 -36.59
C GLN A 3 2.74 26.11 -35.31
N LEU A 4 1.46 25.76 -35.39
CA LEU A 4 0.58 25.63 -34.23
C LEU A 4 1.23 24.62 -33.25
N PRO A 5 1.36 24.94 -31.95
CA PRO A 5 1.77 23.95 -30.99
C PRO A 5 0.70 22.85 -30.97
N HIS A 6 1.08 21.64 -31.38
CA HIS A 6 0.29 20.45 -31.14
C HIS A 6 0.11 20.34 -29.62
N TYR A 7 -1.04 20.80 -29.14
CA TYR A 7 -1.52 20.54 -27.81
C TYR A 7 -1.81 19.04 -27.77
N TYR A 8 -0.81 18.25 -27.38
CA TYR A 8 -1.06 16.89 -26.94
C TYR A 8 -1.92 17.03 -25.69
N PRO A 9 -3.21 16.59 -25.68
CA PRO A 9 -3.88 16.38 -24.42
C PRO A 9 -2.99 15.40 -23.65
N SER A 10 -2.55 15.83 -22.48
CA SER A 10 -1.81 15.02 -21.52
C SER A 10 -2.36 13.60 -21.56
N ALA A 11 -1.45 12.64 -21.79
CA ALA A 11 -1.72 11.20 -21.84
C ALA A 11 -2.84 10.81 -20.86
N PRO A 12 -3.74 9.86 -21.22
CA PRO A 12 -4.92 9.54 -20.43
C PRO A 12 -4.49 9.36 -18.98
N GLY A 13 -4.78 10.38 -18.16
CA GLY A 13 -4.37 10.41 -16.78
C GLY A 13 -4.99 9.18 -16.16
N PHE A 14 -4.16 8.31 -15.56
CA PHE A 14 -4.66 7.17 -14.80
C PHE A 14 -5.81 7.67 -13.93
N ALA A 15 -6.95 6.96 -13.98
CA ALA A 15 -8.14 7.33 -13.21
C ALA A 15 -7.72 7.56 -11.75
N ALA A 16 -8.30 8.58 -11.09
CA ALA A 16 -7.92 8.97 -9.74
C ALA A 16 -7.86 7.74 -8.82
N GLN A 17 -6.65 7.39 -8.37
CA GLN A 17 -6.44 6.26 -7.46
C GLN A 17 -6.58 6.77 -6.03
N GLU A 18 -7.26 6.00 -5.19
CA GLU A 18 -7.37 6.24 -3.75
C GLU A 18 -6.48 5.23 -3.03
N ALA A 19 -5.24 5.63 -2.74
CA ALA A 19 -4.28 4.84 -2.00
C ALA A 19 -4.85 4.49 -0.62
N TYR A 20 -4.87 3.21 -0.29
CA TYR A 20 -5.35 2.69 0.97
C TYR A 20 -4.40 1.63 1.52
N LEU A 21 -4.11 1.70 2.82
CA LEU A 21 -3.29 0.71 3.52
C LEU A 21 -4.17 -0.38 4.10
N ILE A 22 -3.96 -1.61 3.66
CA ILE A 22 -4.49 -2.83 4.26
C ILE A 22 -3.38 -3.47 5.08
N ILE A 23 -3.68 -3.82 6.33
CA ILE A 23 -2.80 -4.63 7.17
C ILE A 23 -3.35 -6.06 7.10
N GLU A 24 -2.57 -7.02 6.61
CA GLU A 24 -2.98 -8.43 6.45
C GLU A 24 -2.64 -9.27 7.70
N GLN A 25 -1.60 -8.88 8.46
CA GLN A 25 -1.18 -9.58 9.68
C GLN A 25 -1.23 -8.69 10.91
N GLU A 26 -1.53 -9.30 12.06
CA GLU A 26 -1.45 -8.60 13.35
C GLU A 26 -0.02 -8.10 13.61
N PRO A 27 0.15 -6.84 14.08
CA PRO A 27 1.45 -6.31 14.44
C PRO A 27 2.14 -7.14 15.54
N ARG A 28 3.41 -7.50 15.36
CA ARG A 28 4.17 -8.33 16.32
C ARG A 28 4.39 -7.62 17.66
N ASP A 29 4.51 -6.30 17.64
CA ASP A 29 4.84 -5.48 18.79
C ASP A 29 4.28 -4.05 18.66
N HIS A 30 4.34 -3.31 19.76
CA HIS A 30 3.85 -1.93 19.82
C HIS A 30 4.60 -0.98 18.87
N ALA A 31 5.88 -1.23 18.57
CA ALA A 31 6.65 -0.39 17.66
C ALA A 31 6.26 -0.66 16.19
N GLU A 32 6.01 -1.91 15.81
CA GLU A 32 5.42 -2.28 14.52
C GLU A 32 4.02 -1.66 14.36
N LYS A 33 3.17 -1.75 15.39
CA LYS A 33 1.85 -1.10 15.39
C LYS A 33 1.97 0.41 15.15
N SER A 34 2.85 1.09 15.89
CA SER A 34 3.05 2.54 15.74
C SER A 34 3.57 2.92 14.34
N ARG A 35 4.45 2.11 13.75
CA ARG A 35 4.92 2.30 12.36
C ARG A 35 3.78 2.15 11.37
N LEU A 36 2.96 1.11 11.50
CA LEU A 36 1.80 0.90 10.64
C LEU A 36 0.75 2.02 10.78
N GLU A 37 0.53 2.56 11.98
CA GLU A 37 -0.36 3.71 12.20
C GLU A 37 0.20 5.01 11.60
N LYS A 38 1.51 5.24 11.66
CA LYS A 38 2.17 6.35 10.96
C LYS A 38 2.03 6.19 9.45
N LEU A 39 2.25 4.99 8.93
CA LEU A 39 2.08 4.68 7.53
C LEU A 39 0.63 4.91 7.09
N ARG A 40 -0.37 4.45 7.85
CA ARG A 40 -1.79 4.67 7.56
C ARG A 40 -2.11 6.15 7.40
N ARG A 41 -1.65 6.99 8.34
CA ARG A 41 -1.85 8.44 8.29
C ARG A 41 -1.14 9.08 7.09
N TYR A 42 0.05 8.60 6.76
CA TYR A 42 0.78 9.07 5.57
C TYR A 42 0.01 8.73 4.30
N ILE A 43 -0.41 7.48 4.12
CA ILE A 43 -1.20 7.04 2.96
C ILE A 43 -2.52 7.82 2.86
N GLN A 44 -3.22 8.06 3.97
CA GLN A 44 -4.44 8.87 3.98
C GLN A 44 -4.19 10.32 3.53
N ARG A 45 -3.08 10.93 3.95
CA ARG A 45 -2.71 12.28 3.52
C ARG A 45 -2.33 12.34 2.04
N HIS A 46 -1.79 11.24 1.53
CA HIS A 46 -1.37 11.08 0.14
C HIS A 46 -2.33 10.18 -0.64
N ALA A 47 -3.61 10.10 -0.22
CA ALA A 47 -4.56 9.13 -0.77
C ALA A 47 -4.74 9.29 -2.28
N HIS A 48 -4.80 10.54 -2.77
CA HIS A 48 -4.93 10.82 -4.19
C HIS A 48 -3.55 10.86 -4.86
N GLN A 49 -3.16 9.76 -5.50
CA GLN A 49 -1.97 9.70 -6.34
C GLN A 49 -2.36 9.38 -7.78
N ALA A 50 -1.62 9.96 -8.73
CA ALA A 50 -1.68 9.53 -10.12
C ALA A 50 -0.99 8.17 -10.34
N ASP A 51 -0.04 7.83 -9.46
CA ASP A 51 0.70 6.58 -9.50
C ASP A 51 1.11 6.15 -8.09
N LEU A 52 0.56 5.03 -7.62
CA LEU A 52 0.87 4.46 -6.30
C LEU A 52 2.35 4.12 -6.12
N ARG A 53 3.09 3.84 -7.19
CA ARG A 53 4.50 3.46 -7.12
C ARG A 53 5.37 4.58 -6.53
N ASN A 54 4.93 5.83 -6.64
CA ASN A 54 5.59 6.99 -6.04
C ASN A 54 5.60 6.93 -4.50
N LEU A 55 4.70 6.16 -3.88
CA LEU A 55 4.65 6.00 -2.43
C LEU A 55 5.65 4.94 -1.93
N ALA A 56 6.23 4.11 -2.81
CA ALA A 56 7.04 2.96 -2.40
C ALA A 56 8.28 3.35 -1.58
N LEU A 57 8.99 4.42 -1.99
CA LEU A 57 10.15 4.92 -1.26
C LEU A 57 9.76 5.45 0.13
N ALA A 58 8.71 6.25 0.21
CA ALA A 58 8.22 6.78 1.49
C ALA A 58 7.73 5.66 2.43
N VAL A 59 7.08 4.64 1.88
CA VAL A 59 6.67 3.44 2.63
C VAL A 59 7.89 2.71 3.20
N GLN A 60 8.95 2.56 2.40
CA GLN A 60 10.21 1.94 2.85
C GLN A 60 10.87 2.74 3.97
N GLU A 61 10.95 4.07 3.85
CA GLU A 61 11.52 4.95 4.87
C GLU A 61 10.72 4.90 6.19
N LEU A 62 9.39 4.86 6.12
CA LEU A 62 8.52 4.81 7.30
C LEU A 62 8.58 3.47 8.04
N MET A 63 8.72 2.36 7.32
CA MET A 63 8.83 1.03 7.92
C MET A 63 10.24 0.75 8.46
N GLY A 64 11.27 1.21 7.75
CA GLY A 64 12.68 1.04 8.10
C GLY A 64 13.27 -0.30 7.66
N THR A 65 14.52 -0.54 8.03
CA THR A 65 15.38 -1.62 7.52
C THR A 65 14.97 -3.04 7.95
N GLY A 66 14.02 -3.19 8.88
CA GLY A 66 13.47 -4.49 9.30
C GLY A 66 12.37 -5.03 8.39
N TYR A 67 12.03 -4.31 7.32
CA TYR A 67 10.96 -4.68 6.40
C TYR A 67 11.43 -4.68 4.96
N GLN A 68 10.96 -5.66 4.20
CA GLN A 68 11.08 -5.68 2.77
C GLN A 68 9.83 -5.03 2.17
N VAL A 69 10.04 -3.92 1.47
CA VAL A 69 8.99 -3.24 0.72
C VAL A 69 9.23 -3.50 -0.76
N GLY A 70 8.20 -3.99 -1.45
CA GLY A 70 8.25 -4.20 -2.89
C GLY A 70 7.07 -3.54 -3.58
N CYS A 71 7.30 -3.08 -4.79
CA CYS A 71 6.32 -2.41 -5.61
C CYS A 71 5.95 -3.29 -6.81
N GLY A 72 4.71 -3.74 -6.88
CA GLY A 72 4.13 -4.34 -8.08
C GLY A 72 3.62 -3.26 -9.05
N SER A 73 2.95 -3.68 -10.12
CA SER A 73 2.43 -2.77 -11.15
C SER A 73 1.37 -1.79 -10.65
N SER A 74 0.63 -2.13 -9.58
CA SER A 74 -0.47 -1.29 -9.05
C SER A 74 -0.67 -1.43 -7.54
N HIS A 75 0.29 -1.99 -6.82
CA HIS A 75 0.24 -2.12 -5.36
C HIS A 75 1.66 -2.19 -4.79
N ILE A 76 1.80 -1.79 -3.53
CA ILE A 76 3.03 -1.93 -2.75
C ILE A 76 2.76 -2.98 -1.68
N TRP A 77 3.60 -3.98 -1.57
CA TRP A 77 3.54 -4.97 -0.50
C TRP A 77 4.67 -4.76 0.49
N ILE A 78 4.40 -5.09 1.75
CA ILE A 78 5.32 -4.96 2.87
C ILE A 78 5.41 -6.33 3.52
N LYS A 79 6.64 -6.83 3.70
CA LYS A 79 6.94 -8.08 4.37
C LYS A 79 7.91 -7.83 5.52
N ARG A 80 7.83 -8.63 6.57
CA ARG A 80 8.87 -8.67 7.59
C ARG A 80 10.11 -9.29 6.97
N LEU A 81 11.28 -8.68 7.14
CA LEU A 81 12.53 -9.39 6.86
C LEU A 81 12.65 -10.51 7.89
N ALA A 82 12.78 -11.75 7.43
CA ALA A 82 12.97 -12.86 8.35
C ALA A 82 14.32 -12.66 9.06
N ASP A 83 14.31 -12.55 10.39
CA ASP A 83 15.48 -12.92 11.18
C ASP A 83 15.76 -14.38 10.83
N SER A 84 16.84 -14.61 10.10
CA SER A 84 17.23 -15.93 9.63
C SER A 84 17.24 -16.88 10.81
N VAL A 85 16.37 -17.90 10.78
CA VAL A 85 16.59 -19.29 11.25
C VAL A 85 15.28 -20.08 11.45
N THR A 86 14.08 -19.46 11.59
CA THR A 86 12.93 -20.28 12.07
C THR A 86 11.51 -19.92 11.60
N LEU A 87 11.33 -19.19 10.49
CA LEU A 87 9.97 -18.97 9.96
C LEU A 87 9.86 -19.39 8.50
N PRO A 88 8.75 -20.06 8.10
CA PRO A 88 8.42 -20.26 6.70
C PRO A 88 8.36 -18.89 5.99
N ALA A 89 8.54 -18.91 4.67
CA ALA A 89 8.76 -17.75 3.80
C ALA A 89 8.07 -16.44 4.27
N PRO A 90 8.75 -15.27 4.16
CA PRO A 90 8.25 -14.02 4.70
C PRO A 90 6.84 -13.69 4.16
N GLU A 91 5.86 -13.78 5.05
CA GLU A 91 4.46 -13.49 4.79
C GLU A 91 4.24 -11.97 4.67
N ARG A 92 3.25 -11.56 3.87
CA ARG A 92 2.91 -10.15 3.68
C ARG A 92 2.27 -9.58 4.93
N LEU A 93 2.89 -8.56 5.50
CA LEU A 93 2.38 -7.83 6.65
C LEU A 93 1.26 -6.87 6.25
N ALA A 94 1.48 -6.11 5.17
CA ALA A 94 0.56 -5.07 4.73
C ALA A 94 0.70 -4.79 3.23
N ILE A 95 -0.34 -4.23 2.63
CA ILE A 95 -0.39 -3.82 1.23
C ILE A 95 -0.95 -2.40 1.15
N VAL A 96 -0.32 -1.57 0.33
CA VAL A 96 -0.90 -0.31 -0.14
C VAL A 96 -1.41 -0.54 -1.56
N ALA A 97 -2.70 -0.37 -1.77
CA ALA A 97 -3.33 -0.55 -3.08
C ALA A 97 -4.41 0.50 -3.31
N ASP A 98 -4.92 0.56 -4.54
CA ASP A 98 -6.05 1.41 -4.87
C ASP A 98 -7.35 0.82 -4.28
N ARG A 99 -8.05 1.63 -3.49
CA ARG A 99 -9.29 1.23 -2.82
C ARG A 99 -10.42 0.91 -3.79
N LEU A 100 -10.46 1.56 -4.94
CA LEU A 100 -11.58 1.48 -5.89
C LEU A 100 -11.54 0.22 -6.75
N THR A 101 -10.34 -0.31 -6.99
CA THR A 101 -10.10 -1.47 -7.87
C THR A 101 -9.67 -2.72 -7.11
N THR A 102 -9.33 -2.60 -5.82
CA THR A 102 -8.73 -3.70 -5.09
C THR A 102 -9.62 -4.21 -3.96
N ALA A 103 -10.13 -5.44 -4.10
CA ALA A 103 -10.85 -6.14 -3.04
C ALA A 103 -9.85 -6.84 -2.09
N PHE A 104 -9.59 -6.25 -0.90
CA PHE A 104 -8.82 -6.90 0.16
C PHE A 104 -9.46 -6.70 1.55
N ARG A 105 -9.11 -7.59 2.49
CA ARG A 105 -9.65 -7.67 3.86
C ARG A 105 -8.57 -7.24 4.86
N GLU A 106 -8.87 -6.26 5.73
CA GLU A 106 -8.00 -5.91 6.86
C GLU A 106 -7.98 -7.04 7.89
N TRP A 107 -6.84 -7.26 8.56
CA TRP A 107 -6.65 -8.27 9.61
C TRP A 107 -7.66 -8.13 10.76
N ASN A 108 -8.06 -6.90 11.09
CA ASN A 108 -9.03 -6.60 12.13
C ASN A 108 -10.44 -6.35 11.57
N ALA A 109 -10.64 -6.49 10.25
CA ALA A 109 -11.97 -6.36 9.70
C ALA A 109 -12.84 -7.42 10.35
N PRO A 110 -14.00 -7.06 10.93
CA PRO A 110 -14.89 -8.07 11.47
C PRO A 110 -15.11 -9.12 10.39
N CYS A 111 -14.93 -10.40 10.74
CA CYS A 111 -15.51 -11.46 9.95
C CYS A 111 -17.00 -11.16 9.92
N LEU A 112 -17.46 -10.52 8.84
CA LEU A 112 -18.85 -10.52 8.47
C LEU A 112 -19.18 -11.99 8.28
N CYS A 113 -19.54 -12.65 9.38
CA CYS A 113 -20.37 -13.83 9.39
C CYS A 113 -21.63 -13.37 8.67
N LEU A 114 -21.65 -13.50 7.36
CA LEU A 114 -22.86 -13.53 6.57
C LEU A 114 -23.69 -14.64 7.21
N ARG A 115 -24.60 -14.26 8.11
CA ARG A 115 -25.70 -15.13 8.52
C ARG A 115 -26.57 -15.26 7.28
N PRO A 116 -26.72 -16.46 6.71
CA PRO A 116 -27.88 -16.70 5.86
C PRO A 116 -29.10 -16.65 6.78
N GLU A 117 -29.98 -15.68 6.54
CA GLU A 117 -31.35 -15.68 7.04
C GLU A 117 -32.23 -16.62 6.22
#